data_AF-A0A1M2VVK8-F1
#
_entry.id   AF-A0A1M2VVK8-F1
#
_cell.length_a   1.000
_cell.length_b   1.000
_cell.length_c   1.000
_cell.angle_alpha   90.00
_cell.angle_beta   90.00
_cell.angle_gamma   90.00
#
_symmetry.space_group_name_H-M   'P 1'
#
loop_
_entity.id
_entity.type
_entity.pdbx_description
1 polymer ?
#
loop_
_entity_poly.entity_id
_entity_poly.type
_entity_poly.pdbx_seq_one_letter_code
_entity_poly.pdbx_strand_id
1 'polypeptide(L)'
;MNPLSAVRRKSRLITLSRSAAPAPSTDVGSASPKSDTSKALPPQPKPVLQLNFYQRGFNAMIAYADATVHYHISICMNCFVPSSFVTIIKRSHEKGEFVSSFEMGISTQRATVNMRGDEKFVDSVLTKTGPGRKANDRLWKWRWDSTLGHDIGWKGEKPVRNCYRLDSAGTPAGPILATFVLGASAAQHASGSPQPASLVIYPDGRQVVEHILTSVLVLERKRLTPTPTSVTPLFN
;
A
#
# COMPACT_ATOMS: atom_id res chain seq x y z
N MET A 1 -49.68 4.51 -13.76
CA MET A 1 -50.95 5.19 -14.05
C MET A 1 -50.81 6.65 -13.61
N ASN A 2 -50.89 7.57 -14.58
CA ASN A 2 -50.94 9.05 -14.45
C ASN A 2 -52.18 9.50 -13.63
N PRO A 3 -52.31 10.77 -13.14
CA PRO A 3 -51.85 12.00 -13.82
C PRO A 3 -51.39 13.19 -12.94
N LEU A 4 -50.62 14.10 -13.57
CA LEU A 4 -50.56 15.52 -13.21
C LEU A 4 -50.56 16.33 -14.51
N SER A 5 -51.54 17.22 -14.70
CA SER A 5 -51.31 18.54 -15.29
C SER A 5 -52.58 19.38 -15.28
N ALA A 6 -52.46 20.62 -14.80
CA ALA A 6 -52.97 21.85 -15.41
C ALA A 6 -52.57 23.00 -14.46
N VAL A 7 -52.06 24.14 -14.95
CA VAL A 7 -52.76 25.45 -15.01
C VAL A 7 -51.62 26.48 -14.83
N ARG A 8 -51.55 27.70 -15.40
CA ARG A 8 -52.19 28.42 -16.51
C ARG A 8 -51.41 29.75 -16.60
N ARG A 9 -51.35 30.29 -17.82
CA ARG A 9 -50.62 31.49 -18.26
C ARG A 9 -51.19 32.83 -17.74
N LYS A 10 -50.26 33.79 -17.53
CA LYS A 10 -50.24 35.26 -17.85
C LYS A 10 -51.34 36.14 -17.21
N SER A 11 -51.15 37.42 -16.85
CA SER A 11 -50.42 38.53 -17.50
C SER A 11 -50.40 39.81 -16.61
N ARG A 12 -49.37 40.68 -16.79
CA ARG A 12 -49.40 42.19 -16.89
C ARG A 12 -49.84 43.01 -15.64
N LEU A 13 -49.37 44.24 -15.31
CA LEU A 13 -48.78 45.42 -15.99
C LEU A 13 -48.07 46.35 -14.94
N ILE A 14 -47.01 47.07 -15.37
CA ILE A 14 -46.62 48.52 -15.21
C ILE A 14 -46.89 49.20 -13.83
N THR A 15 -46.06 50.05 -13.18
CA THR A 15 -45.37 51.30 -13.63
C THR A 15 -44.58 51.89 -12.47
N LEU A 16 -43.44 52.53 -12.75
CA LEU A 16 -43.09 53.87 -12.26
C LEU A 16 -41.76 54.31 -12.89
N SER A 17 -41.79 55.47 -13.56
CA SER A 17 -40.62 56.21 -14.00
C SER A 17 -40.70 57.62 -13.43
N ARG A 18 -39.57 58.16 -12.96
CA ARG A 18 -39.39 59.61 -12.79
C ARG A 18 -38.01 60.01 -13.32
N SER A 19 -38.04 61.12 -14.04
CA SER A 19 -37.05 61.69 -14.95
C SER A 19 -35.97 62.53 -14.25
N ALA A 20 -34.75 62.61 -14.81
CA ALA A 20 -33.96 63.83 -14.97
C ALA A 20 -32.67 63.56 -15.81
N ALA A 21 -32.31 64.50 -16.69
CA ALA A 21 -31.15 64.54 -17.60
C ALA A 21 -30.29 65.80 -17.30
N PRO A 22 -29.23 66.21 -18.06
CA PRO A 22 -28.15 65.51 -18.80
C PRO A 22 -26.70 66.11 -18.64
N ALA A 23 -25.71 65.42 -19.26
CA ALA A 23 -24.46 65.90 -19.91
C ALA A 23 -23.17 66.16 -19.06
N PRO A 24 -21.93 66.19 -19.65
CA PRO A 24 -21.47 65.88 -21.02
C PRO A 24 -20.19 64.98 -21.17
N SER A 25 -19.97 64.58 -22.41
CA SER A 25 -18.69 64.46 -23.16
C SER A 25 -17.73 63.24 -23.04
N THR A 26 -17.17 62.95 -24.23
CA THR A 26 -15.91 62.27 -24.58
C THR A 26 -15.85 60.75 -24.61
N ASP A 27 -16.24 60.21 -25.76
CA ASP A 27 -15.38 59.59 -26.78
C ASP A 27 -14.36 58.49 -26.40
N VAL A 28 -14.30 57.50 -27.32
CA VAL A 28 -13.22 56.53 -27.58
C VAL A 28 -13.10 55.29 -26.68
N GLY A 29 -13.32 54.13 -27.32
CA GLY A 29 -12.31 53.06 -27.28
C GLY A 29 -12.53 51.87 -26.35
N SER A 30 -13.20 50.84 -26.90
CA SER A 30 -12.73 49.44 -26.95
C SER A 30 -11.95 48.82 -25.78
N ALA A 31 -12.48 47.67 -25.34
CA ALA A 31 -11.80 46.44 -24.90
C ALA A 31 -11.75 46.07 -23.40
N SER A 32 -12.47 44.98 -23.13
CA SER A 32 -12.09 43.81 -22.31
C SER A 32 -12.53 43.74 -20.84
N PRO A 33 -13.26 42.66 -20.46
CA PRO A 33 -13.44 42.28 -19.06
C PRO A 33 -12.17 41.57 -18.56
N LYS A 34 -11.57 42.07 -17.49
CA LYS A 34 -10.50 41.34 -16.79
C LYS A 34 -11.14 40.17 -16.05
N SER A 35 -11.00 38.97 -16.60
CA SER A 35 -11.21 37.72 -15.89
C SER A 35 -10.05 37.50 -14.93
N ASP A 36 -10.29 37.65 -13.63
CA ASP A 36 -9.39 37.20 -12.58
C ASP A 36 -9.27 35.67 -12.65
N THR A 37 -8.27 35.20 -13.39
CA THR A 37 -7.82 33.81 -13.32
C THR A 37 -6.84 33.71 -12.16
N SER A 38 -7.36 33.46 -10.96
CA SER A 38 -6.54 32.96 -9.87
C SER A 38 -5.98 31.61 -10.30
N LYS A 39 -4.70 31.58 -10.70
CA LYS A 39 -3.97 30.33 -10.93
C LYS A 39 -3.98 29.55 -9.62
N ALA A 40 -4.77 28.50 -9.56
CA ALA A 40 -4.73 27.55 -8.45
C ALA A 40 -3.30 27.05 -8.31
N LEU A 41 -2.73 27.13 -7.11
CA LEU A 41 -1.44 26.51 -6.82
C LEU A 41 -1.51 25.02 -7.17
N PRO A 42 -0.40 24.45 -7.69
CA PRO A 42 -0.35 23.01 -7.93
C PRO A 42 -0.71 22.26 -6.65
N PRO A 43 -1.50 21.18 -6.74
CA PRO A 43 -1.91 20.40 -5.58
C PRO A 43 -0.67 19.92 -4.82
N GLN A 44 -0.62 20.15 -3.51
CA GLN A 44 0.48 19.67 -2.69
C GLN A 44 0.61 18.14 -2.85
N PRO A 45 1.83 17.59 -2.93
CA PRO A 45 2.03 16.15 -2.96
C PRO A 45 1.39 15.52 -1.72
N LYS A 46 0.52 14.54 -1.92
CA LYS A 46 -0.05 13.77 -0.80
C LYS A 46 1.10 13.14 0.01
N PRO A 47 1.11 13.25 1.35
CA PRO A 47 2.22 12.74 2.15
C PRO A 47 2.37 11.22 1.99
N VAL A 48 3.61 10.73 1.98
CA VAL A 48 3.90 9.30 2.03
C VAL A 48 3.78 8.79 3.47
N LEU A 49 3.48 7.51 3.67
CA LEU A 49 3.56 6.86 4.97
C LEU A 49 4.86 6.06 5.03
N GLN A 50 5.84 6.50 5.82
CA GLN A 50 7.11 5.80 6.00
C GLN A 50 7.12 5.04 7.33
N LEU A 51 7.04 3.72 7.25
CA LEU A 51 7.13 2.82 8.40
C LEU A 51 8.57 2.35 8.58
N ASN A 52 9.11 2.53 9.77
CA ASN A 52 10.39 1.94 10.18
C ASN A 52 10.13 0.74 11.09
N PHE A 53 10.87 -0.34 10.88
CA PHE A 53 10.74 -1.57 11.65
C PHE A 53 11.76 -1.60 12.79
N TYR A 54 11.29 -1.78 14.03
CA TYR A 54 12.15 -1.83 15.21
C TYR A 54 11.83 -3.05 16.07
N GLN A 55 12.86 -3.83 16.40
CA GLN A 55 12.74 -4.97 17.29
C GLN A 55 12.55 -4.47 18.72
N ARG A 56 11.36 -4.70 19.28
CA ARG A 56 11.01 -4.25 20.64
C ARG A 56 11.37 -5.28 21.73
N GLY A 57 11.42 -6.56 21.38
CA GLY A 57 11.79 -7.65 22.29
C GLY A 57 12.11 -8.92 21.51
N PHE A 58 12.30 -10.06 22.17
CA PHE A 58 12.68 -11.30 21.49
C PHE A 58 11.68 -11.75 20.42
N ASN A 59 10.40 -11.60 20.71
CA ASN A 59 9.29 -12.09 19.90
C ASN A 59 8.36 -10.97 19.42
N ALA A 60 8.85 -9.72 19.41
CA ALA A 60 8.03 -8.57 19.07
C ALA A 60 8.82 -7.51 18.29
N MET A 61 8.18 -7.01 17.24
CA MET A 61 8.64 -5.91 16.41
C MET A 61 7.50 -4.89 16.29
N ILE A 62 7.84 -3.62 16.12
CA ILE A 62 6.88 -2.55 15.82
C ILE A 62 7.20 -1.91 14.48
N ALA A 63 6.16 -1.49 13.77
CA ALA A 63 6.27 -0.60 12.62
C ALA A 63 5.73 0.77 13.03
N TYR A 64 6.57 1.80 12.96
CA TYR A 64 6.24 3.14 13.44
C TYR A 64 6.58 4.22 12.41
N ALA A 65 5.83 5.32 12.42
CA ALA A 65 6.06 6.52 11.64
C ALA A 65 5.86 7.73 12.56
N ASP A 66 6.70 8.75 12.46
CA ASP A 66 6.57 10.01 13.23
C ASP A 66 6.36 9.76 14.74
N ALA A 67 7.17 8.86 15.32
CA ALA A 67 7.08 8.37 16.70
C ALA A 67 5.76 7.66 17.09
N THR A 68 4.83 7.50 16.17
CA THR A 68 3.56 6.79 16.35
C THR A 68 3.69 5.34 15.92
N VAL A 69 3.33 4.40 16.79
CA VAL A 69 3.26 2.98 16.42
C VAL A 69 2.02 2.75 15.57
N HIS A 70 2.22 2.27 14.35
CA HIS A 70 1.14 1.92 13.42
C HIS A 70 0.79 0.44 13.49
N TYR A 71 1.80 -0.43 13.68
CA TYR A 71 1.59 -1.86 13.76
C TYR A 71 2.44 -2.49 14.85
N HIS A 72 1.82 -3.41 15.59
CA HIS A 72 2.49 -4.34 16.48
C HIS A 72 2.57 -5.70 15.82
N ILE A 73 3.77 -6.28 15.79
CA ILE A 73 4.07 -7.54 15.11
C ILE A 73 4.63 -8.50 16.15
N SER A 74 3.86 -9.53 16.51
CA SER A 74 4.26 -10.58 17.46
C SER A 74 4.67 -11.84 16.72
N ILE A 75 5.61 -12.60 17.27
CA ILE A 75 6.05 -13.90 16.75
C ILE A 75 5.85 -14.93 17.85
N CYS A 76 5.07 -15.96 17.57
CA CYS A 76 4.81 -17.06 18.49
C CYS A 76 5.31 -18.37 17.90
N MET A 77 6.05 -19.16 18.68
CA MET A 77 6.44 -20.50 18.27
C MET A 77 5.22 -21.44 18.31
N ASN A 78 5.08 -22.30 17.31
CA ASN A 78 4.11 -23.39 17.37
C ASN A 78 4.66 -24.46 18.33
N CYS A 79 3.99 -24.67 19.47
CA CYS A 79 4.47 -25.60 20.50
C CYS A 79 4.51 -27.07 20.06
N PHE A 80 3.75 -27.43 19.00
CA PHE A 80 3.76 -28.78 18.42
C PHE A 80 4.75 -28.91 17.27
N VAL A 81 5.13 -27.79 16.66
CA VAL A 81 6.10 -27.73 15.56
C VAL A 81 7.08 -26.58 15.83
N PRO A 82 8.09 -26.76 16.70
CA PRO A 82 9.00 -25.67 17.11
C PRO A 82 9.80 -25.03 15.97
N SER A 83 9.89 -25.71 14.81
CA SER A 83 10.46 -25.16 13.58
C SER A 83 9.51 -24.22 12.81
N SER A 84 8.27 -24.08 13.26
CA SER A 84 7.21 -23.23 12.72
C SER A 84 6.87 -22.11 13.69
N PHE A 85 6.70 -20.90 13.16
CA PHE A 85 6.27 -19.76 13.96
C PHE A 85 5.15 -19.01 13.26
N VAL A 86 4.22 -18.55 14.08
CA VAL A 86 3.10 -17.71 13.71
C VAL A 86 3.51 -16.26 13.92
N THR A 87 3.49 -15.47 12.85
CA THR A 87 3.66 -14.03 12.91
C THR A 87 2.28 -13.38 12.90
N ILE A 88 1.98 -12.54 13.88
CA ILE A 88 0.68 -11.88 14.07
C ILE A 88 0.87 -10.38 13.95
N ILE A 89 0.07 -9.73 13.10
CA ILE A 89 0.10 -8.29 12.85
C ILE A 89 -1.18 -7.67 13.40
N LYS A 90 -1.04 -6.65 14.24
CA LYS A 90 -2.14 -5.88 14.83
C LYS A 90 -1.92 -4.39 14.67
N ARG A 91 -3.00 -3.61 14.61
CA ARG A 91 -2.94 -2.14 14.54
C ARG A 91 -2.53 -1.53 15.87
N SER A 92 -1.60 -0.59 15.82
CA SER A 92 -1.12 0.27 16.92
C SER A 92 -0.40 -0.42 18.09
N HIS A 93 -0.96 -1.47 18.68
CA HIS A 93 -0.42 -2.10 19.88
C HIS A 93 -0.83 -3.58 19.98
N GLU A 94 -0.28 -4.31 20.96
CA GLU A 94 -0.44 -5.76 21.10
C GLU A 94 -1.90 -6.23 21.27
N LYS A 95 -2.76 -5.39 21.86
CA LYS A 95 -4.20 -5.64 22.04
C LYS A 95 -5.07 -4.98 20.98
N GLY A 96 -4.46 -4.36 19.96
CA GLY A 96 -5.17 -3.68 18.90
C GLY A 96 -5.87 -4.63 17.93
N GLU A 97 -6.54 -4.03 16.93
CA GLU A 97 -7.29 -4.76 15.91
C GLU A 97 -6.38 -5.71 15.13
N PHE A 98 -6.86 -6.94 14.93
CA PHE A 98 -6.20 -7.93 14.09
C PHE A 98 -6.17 -7.46 12.63
N VAL A 99 -4.99 -7.53 12.01
CA VAL A 99 -4.80 -7.25 10.58
C VAL A 99 -4.67 -8.55 9.82
N SER A 100 -3.66 -9.34 10.21
CA SER A 100 -3.33 -10.60 9.55
C SER A 100 -2.40 -11.44 10.42
N SER A 101 -2.30 -12.72 10.12
CA SER A 101 -1.25 -13.60 10.64
C SER A 101 -0.73 -14.52 9.56
N PHE A 102 0.46 -15.08 9.73
CA PHE A 102 0.95 -16.13 8.85
C PHE A 102 1.85 -17.10 9.62
N GLU A 103 1.71 -18.37 9.31
CA GLU A 103 2.53 -19.44 9.87
C GLU A 103 3.50 -19.96 8.83
N MET A 104 4.80 -19.92 9.14
CA MET A 104 5.84 -20.45 8.27
C MET A 104 6.98 -21.03 9.09
N GLY A 105 7.51 -22.15 8.62
CA GLY A 105 8.60 -22.87 9.27
C GLY A 105 9.37 -23.79 8.33
N ILE A 106 10.37 -24.43 8.90
CA ILE A 106 11.03 -25.59 8.27
C ILE A 106 10.21 -26.82 8.67
N SER A 107 9.12 -27.06 7.93
CA SER A 107 8.14 -28.11 8.21
C SER A 107 7.63 -28.70 6.90
N THR A 108 7.10 -29.92 6.95
CA THR A 108 6.33 -30.53 5.86
C THR A 108 4.96 -29.88 5.70
N GLN A 109 4.48 -29.18 6.72
CA GLN A 109 3.23 -28.42 6.66
C GLN A 109 3.37 -27.21 5.73
N ARG A 110 2.32 -26.99 4.93
CA ARG A 110 2.26 -25.83 4.03
C ARG A 110 2.11 -24.57 4.86
N ALA A 111 2.91 -23.57 4.50
CA ALA A 111 2.78 -22.24 5.07
C ALA A 111 1.38 -21.67 4.82
N THR A 112 0.78 -21.07 5.85
CA THR A 112 -0.53 -20.43 5.78
C THR A 112 -0.42 -18.94 6.05
N VAL A 113 -1.39 -18.19 5.55
CA VAL A 113 -1.57 -16.78 5.84
C VAL A 113 -3.07 -16.53 6.00
N ASN A 114 -3.40 -15.75 7.01
CA ASN A 114 -4.75 -15.35 7.35
C ASN A 114 -4.83 -13.82 7.25
N MET A 115 -5.74 -13.30 6.44
CA MET A 115 -6.10 -11.88 6.42
C MET A 115 -7.55 -11.78 6.87
N ARG A 116 -7.81 -11.01 7.93
CA ARG A 116 -9.16 -10.70 8.42
C ARG A 116 -10.08 -11.93 8.61
N GLY A 117 -9.52 -13.08 8.99
CA GLY A 117 -10.28 -14.31 9.24
C GLY A 117 -10.38 -15.27 8.06
N ASP A 118 -9.96 -14.86 6.85
CA ASP A 118 -9.84 -15.73 5.68
C ASP A 118 -8.44 -16.34 5.65
N GLU A 119 -8.31 -17.67 5.68
CA GLU A 119 -7.02 -18.37 5.68
C GLU A 119 -6.75 -19.03 4.32
N LYS A 120 -5.53 -18.83 3.81
CA LYS A 120 -5.06 -19.39 2.55
C LYS A 120 -3.64 -19.91 2.70
N PHE A 121 -3.25 -20.81 1.80
CA PHE A 121 -1.86 -21.23 1.71
C PHE A 121 -1.01 -20.11 1.09
N VAL A 122 0.21 -19.93 1.61
CA VAL A 122 1.13 -18.90 1.10
C VAL A 122 1.49 -19.14 -0.37
N ASP A 123 1.58 -20.39 -0.81
CA ASP A 123 1.87 -20.74 -2.21
C ASP A 123 0.71 -20.44 -3.17
N SER A 124 -0.53 -20.34 -2.70
CA SER A 124 -1.68 -19.97 -3.52
C SER A 124 -1.79 -18.46 -3.70
N VAL A 125 -1.41 -17.68 -2.68
CA VAL A 125 -1.49 -16.21 -2.73
C VAL A 125 -0.20 -15.53 -3.17
N LEU A 126 0.97 -16.16 -2.94
CA LEU A 126 2.28 -15.59 -3.26
C LEU A 126 3.01 -16.47 -4.29
N THR A 127 2.93 -16.06 -5.55
CA THR A 127 3.56 -16.76 -6.67
C THR A 127 4.77 -16.01 -7.19
N LYS A 128 5.72 -16.73 -7.77
CA LYS A 128 6.91 -16.16 -8.40
C LYS A 128 6.80 -16.35 -9.91
N THR A 129 6.97 -15.29 -10.70
CA THR A 129 6.96 -15.34 -12.16
C THR A 129 8.24 -14.73 -12.73
N GLY A 130 8.70 -15.27 -13.86
CA GLY A 130 9.89 -14.81 -14.59
C GLY A 130 10.82 -15.99 -14.96
N PRO A 131 11.23 -16.15 -16.24
CA PRO A 131 11.94 -17.34 -16.71
C PRO A 131 13.48 -17.31 -16.50
N GLY A 132 14.04 -16.25 -15.94
CA GLY A 132 15.45 -15.94 -16.16
C GLY A 132 16.38 -16.14 -14.96
N ARG A 133 17.60 -16.61 -15.26
CA ARG A 133 18.78 -16.65 -14.37
C ARG A 133 19.18 -15.28 -13.80
N LYS A 134 18.60 -14.17 -14.31
CA LYS A 134 18.85 -12.80 -13.86
C LYS A 134 17.88 -12.37 -12.78
N ALA A 135 18.47 -12.06 -11.63
CA ALA A 135 17.93 -11.36 -10.48
C ALA A 135 16.74 -10.41 -10.74
N ASN A 136 16.91 -9.48 -11.68
CA ASN A 136 16.05 -8.30 -11.83
C ASN A 136 14.71 -8.57 -12.56
N ASP A 137 14.56 -9.75 -13.16
CA ASP A 137 13.33 -10.16 -13.86
C ASP A 137 12.34 -10.89 -12.94
N ARG A 138 12.72 -11.11 -11.67
CA ARG A 138 11.90 -11.82 -10.69
C ARG A 138 10.77 -10.91 -10.21
N LEU A 139 9.53 -11.34 -10.49
CA LEU A 139 8.32 -10.72 -9.99
C LEU A 139 7.64 -11.66 -9.00
N TRP A 140 7.46 -11.19 -7.77
CA TRP A 140 6.59 -11.86 -6.80
C TRP A 140 5.20 -11.26 -6.89
N LYS A 141 4.20 -12.09 -7.18
CA LYS A 141 2.79 -11.68 -7.29
C LYS A 141 2.06 -12.10 -6.03
N TRP A 142 1.47 -11.13 -5.36
CA TRP A 142 0.57 -11.32 -4.23
C TRP A 142 -0.87 -11.12 -4.72
N ARG A 143 -1.68 -12.18 -4.62
CA ARG A 143 -3.09 -12.19 -4.98
C ARG A 143 -3.89 -12.77 -3.85
N TRP A 144 -4.73 -11.96 -3.23
CA TRP A 144 -5.53 -12.41 -2.08
C TRP A 144 -6.89 -12.93 -2.52
N ASP A 145 -7.61 -12.13 -3.29
CA ASP A 145 -8.97 -12.36 -3.74
C ASP A 145 -9.15 -11.89 -5.18
N SER A 146 -10.30 -12.17 -5.79
CA SER A 146 -10.66 -11.65 -7.11
C SER A 146 -11.11 -10.18 -7.06
N THR A 147 -10.94 -9.50 -5.93
CA THR A 147 -11.36 -8.11 -5.75
C THR A 147 -10.41 -7.21 -6.53
N LEU A 148 -10.98 -6.42 -7.44
CA LEU A 148 -10.20 -5.50 -8.26
C LEU A 148 -9.42 -4.52 -7.36
N GLY A 149 -8.09 -4.56 -7.48
CA GLY A 149 -7.19 -3.59 -6.84
C GLY A 149 -6.35 -4.12 -5.69
N HIS A 150 -6.53 -5.37 -5.24
CA HIS A 150 -5.70 -5.98 -4.19
C HIS A 150 -4.50 -6.77 -4.72
N ASP A 151 -4.48 -7.05 -6.03
CA ASP A 151 -3.36 -7.71 -6.68
C ASP A 151 -2.15 -6.78 -6.76
N ILE A 152 -1.07 -7.15 -6.05
CA ILE A 152 0.17 -6.37 -5.99
C ILE A 152 1.37 -7.23 -6.37
N GLY A 153 2.40 -6.60 -6.92
CA GLY A 153 3.61 -7.24 -7.39
C GLY A 153 4.85 -6.60 -6.78
N TRP A 154 5.77 -7.41 -6.28
CA TRP A 154 7.08 -6.96 -5.80
C TRP A 154 8.17 -7.27 -6.81
N LYS A 155 8.83 -6.21 -7.30
CA LYS A 155 9.96 -6.28 -8.23
C LYS A 155 11.21 -5.66 -7.60
N GLY A 156 12.37 -6.15 -8.01
CA GLY A 156 13.67 -5.68 -7.54
C GLY A 156 14.34 -6.67 -6.59
N GLU A 157 15.61 -6.41 -6.30
CA GLU A 157 16.44 -7.22 -5.42
C GLU A 157 17.02 -6.41 -4.28
N LYS A 158 17.80 -7.05 -3.40
CA LYS A 158 18.39 -6.36 -2.27
C LYS A 158 19.24 -5.16 -2.74
N PRO A 159 19.20 -4.02 -2.02
CA PRO A 159 18.46 -3.81 -0.78
C PRO A 159 17.03 -3.28 -0.97
N VAL A 160 16.56 -3.04 -2.20
CA VAL A 160 15.31 -2.30 -2.46
C VAL A 160 14.32 -3.11 -3.30
N ARG A 161 13.09 -3.24 -2.81
CA ARG A 161 11.97 -3.80 -3.56
C ARG A 161 10.87 -2.79 -3.75
N ASN A 162 10.37 -2.70 -4.97
CA ASN A 162 9.25 -1.83 -5.32
C ASN A 162 7.99 -2.66 -5.52
N CYS A 163 6.90 -2.17 -4.94
CA CYS A 163 5.56 -2.73 -5.02
C CYS A 163 4.74 -1.98 -6.08
N TYR A 164 4.04 -2.71 -6.92
CA TYR A 164 3.19 -2.18 -7.98
C TYR A 164 1.81 -2.82 -7.91
N ARG A 165 0.80 -2.16 -8.45
CA ARG A 165 -0.47 -2.82 -8.77
C ARG A 165 -0.24 -3.79 -9.93
N LEU A 166 -0.95 -4.90 -9.97
CA LEU A 166 -0.96 -5.79 -11.12
C LEU A 166 -2.22 -5.59 -11.96
N ASP A 167 -2.08 -5.67 -13.27
CA ASP A 167 -3.22 -5.78 -14.19
C ASP A 167 -3.77 -7.23 -14.23
N SER A 168 -4.80 -7.45 -15.05
CA SER A 168 -5.39 -8.78 -15.26
C SER A 168 -4.43 -9.80 -15.87
N ALA A 169 -3.40 -9.35 -16.59
CA ALA A 169 -2.31 -10.21 -17.09
C ALA A 169 -1.27 -10.53 -16.01
N GLY A 170 -1.37 -9.90 -14.83
CA GLY A 170 -0.42 -10.03 -13.74
C GLY A 170 0.89 -9.29 -13.99
N THR A 171 0.85 -8.20 -14.76
CA THR A 171 1.98 -7.33 -15.07
C THR A 171 1.91 -6.07 -14.21
N PRO A 172 3.04 -5.52 -13.73
CA PRO A 172 3.05 -4.24 -13.03
C PRO A 172 2.38 -3.15 -13.87
N ALA A 173 1.38 -2.50 -13.29
CA ALA A 173 0.60 -1.43 -13.90
C ALA A 173 0.51 -0.23 -12.97
N GLY A 174 0.64 0.98 -13.54
CA GLY A 174 0.52 2.23 -12.80
C GLY A 174 1.75 2.58 -11.95
N PRO A 175 1.58 3.55 -11.01
CA PRO A 175 2.67 4.06 -10.18
C PRO A 175 3.10 3.04 -9.11
N ILE A 176 4.28 3.30 -8.51
CA ILE A 176 4.78 2.54 -7.37
C ILE A 176 3.83 2.73 -6.18
N LEU A 177 3.36 1.63 -5.60
CA LEU A 177 2.50 1.62 -4.41
C LEU A 177 3.31 1.71 -3.13
N ALA A 178 4.47 1.05 -3.09
CA ALA A 178 5.38 1.08 -1.96
C ALA A 178 6.82 0.74 -2.35
N THR A 179 7.78 1.16 -1.51
CA THR A 179 9.19 0.77 -1.59
C THR A 179 9.61 0.20 -0.24
N PHE A 180 10.14 -1.02 -0.25
CA PHE A 180 10.73 -1.66 0.92
C PHE A 180 12.24 -1.66 0.81
N VAL A 181 12.90 -1.14 1.84
CA VAL A 181 14.36 -1.13 1.97
C VAL A 181 14.75 -2.06 3.10
N LEU A 182 15.56 -3.06 2.77
CA LEU A 182 16.14 -3.98 3.73
C LEU A 182 17.14 -3.24 4.62
N GLY A 183 17.00 -3.42 5.93
CA GLY A 183 18.01 -3.00 6.88
C GLY A 183 19.31 -3.80 6.71
N ALA A 184 20.45 -3.16 6.95
CA ALA A 184 21.73 -3.86 7.00
C ALA A 184 21.74 -4.83 8.20
N SER A 185 22.22 -6.06 8.01
CA SER A 185 22.37 -7.00 9.12
C SER A 185 23.39 -6.47 10.12
N ALA A 186 23.18 -6.71 11.42
CA ALA A 186 24.14 -6.39 12.47
C ALA A 186 25.55 -6.99 12.21
N ALA A 187 25.63 -8.08 11.42
CA ALA A 187 26.89 -8.68 11.00
C ALA A 187 27.69 -7.84 9.97
N GLN A 188 27.13 -6.76 9.41
CA GLN A 188 27.76 -5.96 8.36
C GLN A 188 28.37 -4.64 8.86
N HIS A 189 28.27 -4.31 10.15
CA HIS A 189 28.81 -3.06 10.69
C HIS A 189 29.83 -3.31 11.80
N ALA A 190 31.09 -3.02 11.52
CA ALA A 190 32.14 -2.85 12.53
C ALA A 190 32.17 -1.42 13.12
N SER A 191 31.36 -0.47 12.61
CA SER A 191 31.48 0.95 13.03
C SER A 191 30.21 1.82 12.87
N GLY A 192 29.01 1.24 12.68
CA GLY A 192 27.78 2.02 12.50
C GLY A 192 26.56 1.36 13.15
N SER A 193 25.61 2.18 13.62
CA SER A 193 24.31 1.69 14.10
C SER A 193 23.58 0.98 12.95
N PRO A 194 23.06 -0.25 13.15
CA PRO A 194 22.31 -0.96 12.11
C PRO A 194 21.13 -0.10 11.63
N GLN A 195 21.04 0.15 10.32
CA GLN A 195 19.87 0.82 9.76
C GLN A 195 18.68 -0.16 9.80
N PRO A 196 17.56 0.19 10.47
CA PRO A 196 16.38 -0.65 10.48
C PRO A 196 15.80 -0.77 9.07
N ALA A 197 15.11 -1.89 8.80
CA ALA A 197 14.33 -1.99 7.57
C ALA A 197 13.25 -0.90 7.55
N SER A 198 12.90 -0.42 6.36
CA SER A 198 11.85 0.59 6.18
C SER A 198 10.92 0.25 5.03
N LEU A 199 9.67 0.68 5.15
CA LEU A 199 8.61 0.53 4.16
C LEU A 199 7.97 1.89 3.91
N VAL A 200 8.21 2.46 2.74
CA VAL A 200 7.55 3.69 2.27
C VAL A 200 6.33 3.30 1.47
N ILE A 201 5.15 3.75 1.88
CA ILE A 201 3.88 3.55 1.17
C ILE A 201 3.47 4.87 0.55
N TYR A 202 3.36 4.87 -0.78
CA TYR A 202 2.93 6.02 -1.55
C TYR A 202 1.41 6.18 -1.47
N PRO A 203 0.87 7.38 -1.78
CA PRO A 203 -0.57 7.66 -1.69
C PRO A 203 -1.46 6.61 -2.38
N ASP A 204 -1.05 6.09 -3.53
CA ASP A 204 -1.82 5.10 -4.30
C ASP A 204 -1.81 3.69 -3.67
N GLY A 205 -0.84 3.42 -2.79
CA GLY A 205 -0.74 2.17 -2.03
C GLY A 205 -1.55 2.17 -0.73
N ARG A 206 -2.06 3.32 -0.26
CA ARG A 206 -2.72 3.44 1.06
C ARG A 206 -3.94 2.54 1.22
N GLN A 207 -4.71 2.32 0.16
CA GLN A 207 -5.91 1.47 0.18
C GLN A 207 -5.58 -0.01 0.41
N VAL A 208 -4.36 -0.43 0.09
CA VAL A 208 -3.89 -1.82 0.19
C VAL A 208 -2.71 -1.96 1.15
N VAL A 209 -2.58 -1.02 2.10
CA VAL A 209 -1.46 -0.95 3.04
C VAL A 209 -1.24 -2.25 3.80
N GLU A 210 -2.31 -2.94 4.19
CA GLU A 210 -2.22 -4.20 4.91
C GLU A 210 -1.72 -5.33 4.03
N HIS A 211 -2.18 -5.40 2.78
CA HIS A 211 -1.63 -6.36 1.81
C HIS A 211 -0.16 -6.09 1.53
N ILE A 212 0.25 -4.82 1.41
CA ILE A 212 1.66 -4.42 1.24
C ILE A 212 2.47 -4.88 2.45
N LEU A 213 2.02 -4.57 3.67
CA LEU A 213 2.71 -4.92 4.91
C LEU A 213 2.82 -6.43 5.10
N THR A 214 1.72 -7.17 4.94
CA THR A 214 1.71 -8.62 5.13
C THR A 214 2.54 -9.32 4.06
N SER A 215 2.38 -8.94 2.79
CA SER A 215 3.12 -9.57 1.68
C SER A 215 4.63 -9.36 1.78
N VAL A 216 5.09 -8.18 2.20
CA VAL A 216 6.53 -7.92 2.35
C VAL A 216 7.15 -8.71 3.50
N LEU A 217 6.42 -8.87 4.61
CA LEU A 217 6.88 -9.68 5.75
C LEU A 217 6.91 -11.18 5.41
N VAL A 218 5.90 -11.68 4.69
CA VAL A 218 5.89 -13.05 4.16
C VAL A 218 7.07 -13.26 3.20
N LEU A 219 7.33 -12.30 2.31
CA LEU A 219 8.46 -12.36 1.39
C LEU A 219 9.81 -12.39 2.11
N GLU A 220 9.98 -11.59 3.15
CA GLU A 220 11.22 -11.58 3.93
C GLU A 220 11.41 -12.88 4.71
N ARG A 221 10.34 -13.42 5.31
CA ARG A 221 10.41 -14.71 5.97
C ARG A 221 10.76 -15.82 4.97
N LYS A 222 10.08 -15.86 3.81
CA LYS A 222 10.36 -16.81 2.73
C LYS A 222 11.80 -16.72 2.21
N ARG A 223 12.38 -15.51 2.14
CA ARG A 223 13.77 -15.29 1.72
C ARG A 223 14.78 -15.84 2.73
N LEU A 224 14.41 -15.86 4.01
CA LEU A 224 15.27 -16.31 5.12
C LEU A 224 15.07 -17.78 5.47
N THR A 225 13.96 -18.39 5.06
CA THR A 225 13.73 -19.83 5.22
C THR A 225 14.57 -20.62 4.21
N PRO A 226 15.38 -21.61 4.65
CA PRO A 226 16.06 -22.51 3.74
C PRO A 226 15.04 -23.24 2.87
N THR A 227 15.20 -23.19 1.56
CA THR A 227 14.54 -24.15 0.68
C THR A 227 15.29 -25.48 0.79
N PRO A 228 14.61 -26.63 0.90
CA PRO A 228 15.28 -27.93 0.79
C PRO A 228 15.91 -28.02 -0.60
N THR A 229 17.17 -27.62 -0.71
CA THR A 229 18.03 -28.01 -1.82
C THR A 229 18.13 -29.52 -1.76
N SER A 230 17.94 -30.18 -2.89
CA SER A 230 18.20 -31.60 -3.11
C SER A 230 19.43 -32.02 -2.29
N VAL A 231 19.18 -32.76 -1.22
CA VAL A 231 20.25 -33.29 -0.39
C VAL A 231 20.97 -34.29 -1.27
N THR A 232 22.13 -33.91 -1.82
CA THR A 232 23.07 -34.93 -2.31
C THR A 232 23.45 -35.73 -1.08
N PRO A 233 23.16 -37.05 -1.01
CA PRO A 233 23.53 -37.83 0.16
C PRO A 233 25.04 -37.77 0.31
N LEU A 234 25.49 -37.12 1.38
CA LEU A 234 26.90 -36.92 1.70
C LEU A 234 27.52 -38.14 2.40
N PHE A 235 26.74 -39.19 2.60
CA PHE A 235 27.20 -40.47 3.13
C PHE A 235 26.47 -41.61 2.40
N ASN A 236 27.25 -42.38 1.65
CA ASN A 236 26.97 -43.77 1.29
C ASN A 236 27.80 -44.65 2.22
#